data_AF-A0A1A7W7R7-F1
#
_entry.id   AF-A0A1A7W7R7-F1
#
_cell.length_a   1.000
_cell.length_b   1.000
_cell.length_c   1.000
_cell.angle_alpha   90.00
_cell.angle_beta   90.00
_cell.angle_gamma   90.00
#
_symmetry.space_group_name_H-M   'P 1'
#
loop_
_entity.id
_entity.type
_entity.pdbx_description
1 polymer ?
#
loop_
_entity_poly.entity_id
_entity_poly.type
_entity_poly.pdbx_seq_one_letter_code
_entity_poly.pdbx_strand_id
1 'polypeptide(L)'
;MFGRPSQTAESWEVELSELLQICDDHLSLYQLTLERGTQLFKQVQCGNVTVPDDEVMSDMYQHARKTLHQHGFQQYEVSNFARN
;
A
#
# COMPACT_ATOMS: atom_id res chain seq x y z
N MET A 1 -3.22 0.13 -3.82
CA MET A 1 -1.77 0.33 -4.06
C MET A 1 -1.28 1.31 -3.01
N PHE A 2 -0.16 1.03 -2.36
CA PHE A 2 0.44 1.88 -1.32
C PHE A 2 1.83 2.39 -1.76
N GLY A 3 2.37 3.38 -1.07
CA GLY A 3 3.62 4.05 -1.45
C GLY A 3 3.44 5.13 -2.53
N ARG A 4 2.23 5.67 -2.68
CA ARG A 4 1.93 6.68 -3.70
C ARG A 4 2.51 8.07 -3.35
N PRO A 5 2.71 8.94 -4.36
CA PRO A 5 2.99 10.36 -4.13
C PRO A 5 2.15 10.97 -3.03
N SER A 6 2.80 11.67 -2.10
CA SER A 6 2.16 12.39 -0.98
C SER A 6 1.34 11.50 -0.02
N GLN A 7 1.42 10.17 -0.13
CA GLN A 7 0.73 9.26 0.79
C GLN A 7 1.48 9.21 2.12
N THR A 8 0.77 9.34 3.23
CA THR A 8 1.31 9.14 4.59
C THR A 8 0.84 7.82 5.16
N ALA A 9 1.52 7.28 6.19
CA ALA A 9 1.10 6.06 6.87
C ALA A 9 -0.35 6.18 7.39
N GLU A 10 -0.68 7.29 8.03
CA GLU A 10 -2.04 7.58 8.51
C GLU A 10 -3.06 7.59 7.36
N SER A 11 -2.77 8.26 6.24
CA SER A 11 -3.70 8.28 5.09
C SER A 11 -3.90 6.89 4.49
N TRP A 12 -2.87 6.04 4.54
CA TRP A 12 -2.94 4.65 4.09
C TRP A 12 -3.78 3.78 5.03
N GLU A 13 -3.66 3.97 6.35
CA GLU A 13 -4.48 3.28 7.33
C GLU A 13 -5.96 3.62 7.19
N VAL A 14 -6.29 4.90 6.97
CA VAL A 14 -7.65 5.34 6.67
C VAL A 14 -8.18 4.68 5.39
N GLU A 15 -7.42 4.75 4.30
CA GLU A 15 -7.79 4.13 3.03
C GLU A 15 -8.01 2.62 3.15
N LEU A 16 -7.14 1.91 3.89
CA LEU A 16 -7.31 0.48 4.13
C LEU A 16 -8.58 0.18 4.93
N SER A 17 -8.88 0.98 5.95
CA SER A 17 -10.11 0.84 6.73
C SER A 17 -11.36 1.07 5.88
N GLU A 18 -11.34 2.05 4.99
CA GLU A 18 -12.44 2.33 4.05
C GLU A 18 -12.59 1.18 3.04
N LEU A 19 -11.48 0.67 2.48
CA LEU A 19 -11.48 -0.47 1.57
C LEU A 19 -12.11 -1.71 2.20
N LEU A 20 -11.84 -1.97 3.49
CA LEU A 20 -12.42 -3.11 4.21
C LEU A 20 -13.94 -3.02 4.39
N GLN A 21 -14.54 -1.84 4.27
CA GLN A 21 -16.01 -1.68 4.33
C GLN A 21 -16.68 -2.05 3.00
N ILE A 22 -15.94 -1.99 1.89
CA ILE A 22 -16.47 -2.16 0.53
C ILE A 22 -15.89 -3.35 -0.23
N CYS A 23 -14.79 -3.95 0.25
CA CYS A 23 -14.23 -5.13 -0.38
C CYS A 23 -15.05 -6.37 -0.03
N ASP A 24 -15.12 -7.29 -0.99
CA ASP A 24 -15.68 -8.62 -0.78
C ASP A 24 -14.66 -9.49 -0.01
N ASP A 25 -14.40 -10.69 -0.50
CA ASP A 25 -13.58 -11.70 0.15
C ASP A 25 -12.14 -11.75 -0.38
N HIS A 26 -11.75 -10.80 -1.23
CA HIS A 26 -10.43 -10.74 -1.84
C HIS A 26 -9.86 -9.32 -1.92
N LEU A 27 -8.59 -9.16 -1.56
CA LEU A 27 -7.85 -7.90 -1.64
C LEU A 27 -6.40 -8.12 -2.11
N SER A 28 -5.94 -7.27 -3.04
CA SER A 28 -4.56 -7.25 -3.50
C SER A 28 -3.85 -5.94 -3.12
N LEU A 29 -2.70 -6.05 -2.46
CA LEU A 29 -1.83 -4.94 -2.07
C LEU A 29 -0.55 -4.93 -2.91
N TYR A 30 -0.37 -3.85 -3.67
CA TYR A 30 0.84 -3.58 -4.45
C TYR A 30 1.54 -2.34 -3.91
N GLN A 31 2.86 -2.46 -3.71
CA GLN A 31 3.75 -1.35 -3.47
C GLN A 31 4.04 -0.63 -4.79
N LEU A 32 4.03 0.70 -4.78
CA LEU A 32 4.48 1.49 -5.92
C LEU A 32 6.01 1.42 -6.04
N THR A 33 6.51 0.86 -7.13
CA THR A 33 7.94 0.85 -7.47
C THR A 33 8.25 1.94 -8.47
N LEU A 34 9.30 2.74 -8.21
CA LEU A 34 9.78 3.77 -9.14
C LEU A 34 10.61 3.16 -10.26
N GLU A 35 9.99 2.94 -11.41
CA GLU A 35 10.66 2.41 -12.59
C GLU A 35 11.44 3.50 -13.34
N ARG A 36 12.70 3.21 -13.71
CA ARG A 36 13.56 4.15 -14.43
C ARG A 36 12.96 4.48 -15.79
N GLY A 37 13.00 5.76 -16.16
CA GLY A 37 12.46 6.24 -17.43
C GLY A 37 10.98 6.65 -17.39
N THR A 38 10.26 6.35 -16.31
CA THR A 38 8.90 6.86 -16.10
C THR A 38 8.89 8.36 -15.79
N GLN A 39 7.77 9.03 -16.07
CA GLN A 39 7.58 10.43 -15.69
C GLN A 39 7.64 10.61 -14.17
N LEU A 40 7.07 9.67 -13.42
CA LEU A 40 7.09 9.71 -11.96
C LEU A 40 8.53 9.64 -11.41
N PHE A 41 9.38 8.75 -11.95
CA PHE A 41 10.78 8.69 -11.57
C PHE A 41 11.48 10.04 -11.77
N LYS A 42 11.25 10.72 -12.90
CA LYS A 42 11.82 12.05 -13.16
C LYS A 42 11.31 13.09 -12.18
N GLN A 43 10.01 13.08 -11.86
CA GLN A 43 9.40 14.02 -10.92
C GLN A 43 9.96 13.86 -9.51
N VAL A 44 10.13 12.61 -9.05
CA VAL A 44 10.74 12.31 -7.75
C VAL A 44 12.23 12.70 -7.75
N GLN A 45 12.96 12.36 -8.80
CA GLN A 45 14.39 12.71 -8.93
C GLN A 45 14.63 14.23 -8.91
N CYS A 46 13.74 15.02 -9.51
CA CYS A 46 13.81 16.48 -9.51
C CYS A 46 13.22 17.13 -8.25
N GLY A 47 12.70 16.34 -7.29
CA GLY A 47 12.11 16.85 -6.05
C GLY A 47 10.72 17.49 -6.21
N ASN A 48 10.09 17.36 -7.38
CA ASN A 48 8.74 17.89 -7.63
C ASN A 48 7.65 17.08 -6.90
N VAL A 49 7.93 15.82 -6.61
CA VAL A 49 7.02 14.89 -5.93
C VAL A 49 7.82 14.11 -4.90
N THR A 50 7.24 13.91 -3.72
CA THR A 50 7.79 13.02 -2.68
C THR A 50 6.98 11.74 -2.61
N VAL A 51 7.70 10.61 -2.52
CA VAL A 51 7.12 9.31 -2.17
C VAL A 51 7.58 8.94 -0.76
N PRO A 52 6.84 8.09 -0.04
CA PRO A 52 7.33 7.50 1.20
C PRO A 52 8.66 6.80 0.98
N ASP A 53 9.54 6.83 1.97
CA ASP A 53 10.75 6.02 1.96
C ASP A 53 10.43 4.53 2.21
N ASP A 54 11.45 3.68 2.06
CA ASP A 54 11.30 2.23 2.19
C ASP A 54 10.91 1.80 3.60
N GLU A 55 11.32 2.53 4.65
CA GLU A 55 10.95 2.23 6.04
C GLU A 55 9.46 2.47 6.26
N VAL A 56 8.95 3.63 5.82
CA VAL A 56 7.53 3.98 5.89
C VAL A 56 6.69 3.01 5.06
N MET A 57 7.14 2.63 3.85
CA MET A 57 6.43 1.64 3.02
C MET A 57 6.40 0.25 3.68
N SER A 58 7.49 -0.15 4.33
CA SER A 58 7.55 -1.40 5.09
C SER A 58 6.54 -1.39 6.23
N ASP A 59 6.49 -0.30 7.00
CA ASP A 59 5.55 -0.14 8.12
C ASP A 59 4.09 -0.13 7.65
N MET A 60 3.78 0.58 6.56
CA MET A 60 2.47 0.55 5.91
C MET A 60 2.03 -0.87 5.56
N TYR A 61 2.93 -1.69 5.03
CA TYR A 61 2.63 -3.07 4.64
C TYR A 61 2.47 -3.99 5.87
N GLN A 62 3.32 -3.86 6.89
CA GLN A 62 3.18 -4.64 8.13
C GLN A 62 1.88 -4.29 8.86
N HIS A 63 1.53 -3.01 8.93
CA HIS A 63 0.25 -2.57 9.46
C HIS A 63 -0.89 -3.21 8.67
N ALA A 64 -0.85 -3.12 7.34
CA ALA A 64 -1.91 -3.67 6.50
C ALA A 64 -2.10 -5.18 6.70
N ARG A 65 -1.02 -5.96 6.78
CA ARG A 65 -1.07 -7.40 7.07
C ARG A 65 -1.73 -7.69 8.42
N LYS A 66 -1.38 -6.95 9.46
CA LYS A 66 -1.96 -7.10 10.80
C LYS A 66 -3.46 -6.79 10.78
N THR A 67 -3.84 -5.68 10.17
CA THR A 67 -5.23 -5.23 10.09
C THR A 67 -6.09 -6.21 9.28
N LEU A 68 -5.58 -6.68 8.14
CA LEU A 68 -6.26 -7.69 7.32
C LEU A 68 -6.46 -9.00 8.07
N HIS A 69 -5.42 -9.47 8.77
CA HIS A 69 -5.51 -10.67 9.60
C HIS A 69 -6.57 -10.55 10.70
N GLN A 70 -6.67 -9.38 11.34
CA GLN A 70 -7.71 -9.10 12.34
C GLN A 70 -9.14 -9.13 11.75
N HIS A 71 -9.29 -8.85 10.45
CA HIS A 71 -10.56 -8.91 9.72
C HIS A 71 -10.82 -10.27 9.03
N GLY A 72 -10.01 -11.29 9.36
CA GLY A 72 -10.18 -12.66 8.87
C GLY A 72 -9.49 -12.96 7.54
N PHE A 73 -8.86 -11.98 6.90
CA PHE A 73 -8.12 -12.19 5.66
C PHE A 73 -6.82 -12.95 5.91
N GLN A 74 -6.58 -13.99 5.13
CA GLN A 74 -5.34 -14.75 5.10
C GLN A 74 -4.53 -14.37 3.87
N GLN A 75 -3.22 -14.19 4.08
CA GLN A 75 -2.28 -13.99 3.00
C GLN A 75 -1.96 -15.32 2.32
N TYR A 76 -2.29 -15.46 1.04
CA TYR A 76 -1.99 -16.68 0.27
C TYR A 76 -0.88 -16.46 -0.78
N GLU A 77 -0.61 -15.20 -1.14
CA GLU A 77 0.56 -14.79 -1.92
C GLU A 77 1.12 -13.46 -1.39
N VAL A 78 2.28 -13.03 -1.90
CA VAL A 78 2.96 -11.80 -1.47
C VAL A 78 2.02 -10.59 -1.48
N SER A 79 1.26 -10.41 -2.55
CA SER A 79 0.33 -9.28 -2.69
C SER A 79 -1.12 -9.62 -2.36
N ASN A 80 -1.48 -10.89 -2.17
CA ASN A 80 -2.89 -11.30 -2.22
C ASN A 80 -3.40 -11.87 -0.90
N PHE A 81 -4.59 -11.41 -0.53
CA PHE A 81 -5.28 -11.74 0.71
C PHE A 81 -6.71 -12.19 0.38
N ALA A 82 -7.21 -13.20 1.08
CA ALA A 82 -8.59 -13.64 0.94
C ALA A 82 -9.16 -14.17 2.27
N ARG A 83 -10.48 -14.12 2.43
CA ARG A 83 -11.22 -14.79 3.52
C ARG A 83 -12.34 -15.65 2.93
N ASN A 84 -12.83 -16.63 3.68
CA ASN A 84 -13.93 -17.52 3.29
C ASN A 84 -15.20 -17.20 4.07
#